data_AF-A0A937N1U4-F1
#
_entry.id   AF-A0A937N1U4-F1
#
_cell.length_a   1.000
_cell.length_b   1.000
_cell.length_c   1.000
_cell.angle_alpha   90.00
_cell.angle_beta   90.00
_cell.angle_gamma   90.00
#
_symmetry.space_group_name_H-M   'P 1'
#
loop_
_entity.id
_entity.type
_entity.pdbx_description
1 polymer ?
#
loop_
_entity_poly.entity_id
_entity_poly.type
_entity_poly.pdbx_seq_one_letter_code
_entity_poly.pdbx_strand_id
1 'polypeptide(L)'
;MAESLSSVLSRMRIESLLEQAMFIRDCSKSDCYSFEMRTKEARKLIHAVLYDSALGKIGEEDRRRILGILHFARTSCVIRTEEPIATYQDEEVVAETDRPKKQQTFFFMP
;
A
#
# COMPACT_ATOMS: atom_id res chain seq x y z
N MET A 1 -39.61 -22.85 3.14
CA MET A 1 -38.45 -22.87 2.22
C MET A 1 -37.25 -22.48 3.06
N ALA A 2 -36.27 -23.37 3.26
CA ALA A 2 -35.08 -23.06 4.05
C ALA A 2 -34.06 -22.34 3.17
N GLU A 3 -33.53 -21.21 3.63
CA GLU A 3 -32.38 -20.56 2.98
C GLU A 3 -31.18 -21.51 3.00
N SER A 4 -30.40 -21.53 1.92
CA SER A 4 -29.18 -22.33 1.88
C SER A 4 -28.11 -21.74 2.79
N LEU A 5 -27.28 -22.58 3.40
CA LEU A 5 -26.13 -22.12 4.18
C LEU A 5 -25.19 -21.25 3.33
N SER A 6 -25.06 -21.55 2.03
CA SER A 6 -24.25 -20.76 1.09
C SER A 6 -24.76 -19.32 0.93
N SER A 7 -26.09 -19.12 0.83
CA SER A 7 -26.67 -17.79 0.71
C SER A 7 -26.50 -16.96 1.98
N VAL A 8 -26.60 -17.61 3.16
CA VAL A 8 -26.39 -16.94 4.45
C VAL A 8 -24.92 -16.52 4.61
N LEU A 9 -23.98 -17.41 4.29
CA LEU A 9 -22.55 -17.10 4.34
C LEU A 9 -22.16 -15.97 3.37
N SER A 10 -22.70 -15.96 2.16
CA SER A 10 -22.46 -14.88 1.19
C SER A 10 -22.98 -13.54 1.71
N ARG A 11 -24.16 -13.52 2.32
CA ARG A 11 -24.74 -12.30 2.92
C ARG A 11 -23.87 -11.76 4.05
N MET A 12 -23.49 -12.63 5.01
CA MET A 12 -22.61 -12.23 6.11
C MET A 12 -21.24 -11.74 5.63
N ARG A 13 -20.71 -12.33 4.56
CA ARG A 13 -19.45 -11.90 3.96
C ARG A 13 -19.56 -10.48 3.41
N ILE A 14 -20.64 -10.16 2.69
CA ILE A 14 -20.90 -8.82 2.15
C ILE A 14 -21.08 -7.80 3.28
N GLU A 15 -21.86 -8.14 4.30
CA GLU A 15 -22.08 -7.29 5.48
C GLU A 15 -20.77 -6.98 6.20
N SER A 16 -19.92 -8.00 6.42
CA SER A 16 -18.61 -7.81 7.04
C SER A 16 -17.69 -6.89 6.23
N LEU A 17 -17.69 -7.00 4.90
CA LEU A 17 -16.91 -6.11 4.03
C LEU A 17 -17.43 -4.66 4.07
N LEU A 18 -18.76 -4.48 4.16
CA LEU A 18 -19.37 -3.16 4.33
C LEU A 18 -19.00 -2.54 5.67
N GLU A 19 -19.09 -3.29 6.77
CA GLU A 19 -18.69 -2.83 8.09
C GLU A 19 -17.23 -2.42 8.13
N GLN A 20 -16.33 -3.23 7.56
CA GLN A 20 -14.91 -2.89 7.46
C GLN A 20 -14.69 -1.61 6.64
N ALA A 21 -15.41 -1.44 5.53
CA ALA A 21 -15.29 -0.24 4.71
C ALA A 21 -15.75 1.01 5.46
N MET A 22 -16.87 0.92 6.20
CA MET A 22 -17.36 2.02 7.04
C MET A 22 -16.39 2.33 8.17
N PHE A 23 -15.89 1.30 8.86
CA PHE A 23 -14.90 1.46 9.92
C PHE A 23 -13.67 2.21 9.42
N ILE A 24 -13.10 1.78 8.30
CA ILE A 24 -11.93 2.44 7.70
C ILE A 24 -12.23 3.90 7.35
N ARG A 25 -13.42 4.22 6.83
CA ARG A 25 -13.82 5.61 6.54
C ARG A 25 -13.92 6.45 7.82
N ASP A 26 -14.54 5.90 8.85
CA ASP A 26 -14.91 6.62 10.07
C ASP A 26 -13.75 6.70 11.09
N CYS A 27 -12.75 5.82 11.00
CA CYS A 27 -11.47 5.89 11.71
C CYS A 27 -10.65 7.17 11.42
N SER A 28 -11.10 8.01 10.50
CA SER A 28 -10.51 9.32 10.21
C SER A 28 -10.55 10.31 11.38
N LYS A 29 -11.34 10.05 12.42
CA LYS A 29 -11.61 11.00 13.52
C LYS A 29 -10.78 10.77 14.78
N SER A 30 -10.00 9.69 14.87
CA SER A 30 -9.17 9.40 16.04
C SER A 30 -7.70 9.73 15.78
N ASP A 31 -7.08 10.49 16.69
CA ASP A 31 -5.69 10.97 16.59
C ASP A 31 -4.63 9.86 16.50
N CYS A 32 -5.02 8.60 16.72
CA CYS A 32 -4.16 7.43 16.64
C CYS A 32 -4.14 6.71 15.27
N TYR A 33 -4.93 7.18 14.28
CA TYR A 33 -5.04 6.51 12.98
C TYR A 33 -4.62 7.42 11.82
N SER A 34 -3.35 7.32 11.42
CA SER A 34 -2.80 8.17 10.36
C SER A 34 -3.52 7.93 9.01
N PHE A 35 -3.60 8.99 8.20
CA PHE A 35 -4.18 8.93 6.86
C PHE A 35 -3.52 7.85 5.98
N GLU A 36 -2.21 7.63 6.13
CA GLU A 36 -1.45 6.64 5.39
C GLU A 36 -1.85 5.21 5.76
N MET A 37 -2.00 4.91 7.06
CA MET A 37 -2.48 3.60 7.53
C MET A 37 -3.89 3.32 7.03
N ARG A 38 -4.78 4.32 7.12
CA ARG A 38 -6.16 4.23 6.61
C ARG A 38 -6.21 3.94 5.12
N THR A 39 -5.35 4.59 4.34
CA THR A 39 -5.25 4.37 2.91
C THR A 39 -4.68 2.99 2.58
N LYS A 40 -3.73 2.48 3.38
CA LYS A 40 -3.16 1.13 3.22
C LYS A 40 -4.22 0.05 3.48
N GLU A 41 -4.98 0.15 4.56
CA GLU A 41 -6.06 -0.79 4.86
C GLU A 41 -7.20 -0.71 3.83
N ALA A 42 -7.59 0.50 3.43
CA ALA A 42 -8.57 0.67 2.36
C ALA A 42 -8.14 -0.01 1.05
N ARG A 43 -6.85 0.08 0.67
CA ARG A 43 -6.32 -0.60 -0.51
C ARG A 43 -6.39 -2.12 -0.41
N LYS A 44 -6.03 -2.70 0.75
CA LYS A 44 -6.18 -4.15 0.97
C LYS A 44 -7.63 -4.58 0.77
N LEU A 45 -8.57 -3.81 1.32
CA LEU A 45 -10.00 -4.11 1.20
C LEU A 45 -10.50 -3.97 -0.25
N ILE A 46 -10.05 -2.95 -0.98
CA ILE A 46 -10.32 -2.80 -2.42
C ILE A 46 -9.84 -4.05 -3.19
N HIS A 47 -8.62 -4.52 -2.95
CA HIS A 47 -8.11 -5.73 -3.61
C HIS A 47 -8.94 -6.97 -3.27
N ALA A 48 -9.31 -7.16 -2.01
CA ALA A 48 -10.15 -8.27 -1.58
C ALA A 48 -11.52 -8.27 -2.27
N VAL A 49 -12.18 -7.10 -2.36
CA VAL A 49 -13.48 -6.93 -3.01
C VAL A 49 -13.39 -7.19 -4.52
N LEU A 50 -12.33 -6.71 -5.18
CA LEU A 50 -12.11 -6.98 -6.60
C LEU A 50 -11.88 -8.46 -6.87
N TYR A 51 -11.11 -9.14 -6.01
CA TYR A 51 -10.87 -10.57 -6.11
C TYR A 51 -12.16 -11.38 -5.89
N ASP A 52 -12.92 -11.08 -4.83
CA ASP A 52 -14.19 -11.75 -4.56
C ASP A 52 -15.24 -11.49 -5.66
N SER A 53 -15.23 -10.30 -6.28
CA SER A 53 -16.05 -10.00 -7.47
C SER A 53 -15.63 -10.80 -8.70
N ALA A 54 -14.33 -10.95 -8.96
CA ALA A 54 -13.82 -11.75 -10.08
C ALA A 54 -14.19 -13.24 -9.94
N LEU A 55 -14.33 -13.72 -8.70
CA LEU A 55 -14.81 -15.06 -8.39
C LEU A 55 -16.34 -15.21 -8.41
N GLY A 56 -17.09 -14.14 -8.72
CA GLY A 56 -18.56 -14.16 -8.73
C GLY A 56 -19.21 -14.29 -7.34
N LYS A 57 -18.45 -14.09 -6.27
CA LYS A 57 -18.94 -14.19 -4.88
C LYS A 57 -19.66 -12.93 -4.40
N ILE A 58 -19.40 -11.81 -5.06
CA ILE A 58 -19.98 -10.50 -4.76
C ILE A 58 -20.69 -9.98 -6.00
N GLY A 59 -21.92 -9.49 -5.81
CA GLY A 59 -22.70 -8.86 -6.86
C GLY A 59 -22.12 -7.50 -7.29
N GLU A 60 -22.47 -7.06 -8.50
CA GLU A 60 -21.96 -5.80 -9.03
C GLU A 60 -22.39 -4.57 -8.21
N GLU A 61 -23.60 -4.62 -7.65
CA GLU A 61 -24.14 -3.56 -6.79
C GLU A 61 -23.36 -3.44 -5.48
N ASP A 62 -23.15 -4.55 -4.78
CA ASP A 62 -22.39 -4.59 -3.53
C ASP A 62 -20.95 -4.14 -3.75
N ARG A 63 -20.33 -4.58 -4.84
CA ARG A 63 -19.01 -4.11 -5.26
C ARG A 63 -18.99 -2.59 -5.41
N ARG A 64 -19.95 -2.01 -6.13
CA ARG A 64 -20.03 -0.55 -6.33
C ARG A 64 -20.23 0.18 -5.00
N ARG A 65 -21.07 -0.35 -4.11
CA ARG A 65 -21.34 0.23 -2.79
C ARG A 65 -20.07 0.25 -1.93
N ILE A 66 -19.37 -0.87 -1.81
CA ILE A 66 -18.13 -0.96 -1.00
C ILE A 66 -17.04 -0.07 -1.58
N LEU A 67 -16.82 -0.11 -2.90
CA LEU A 67 -15.81 0.74 -3.56
C LEU A 67 -16.15 2.24 -3.48
N GLY A 68 -17.44 2.60 -3.43
CA GLY A 68 -17.89 3.97 -3.22
C GLY A 68 -17.49 4.52 -1.84
N ILE A 69 -17.59 3.70 -0.79
CA ILE A 69 -17.15 4.06 0.56
C ILE A 69 -15.63 4.30 0.60
N LEU A 70 -14.87 3.48 -0.14
CA LEU A 70 -13.41 3.52 -0.18
C LEU A 70 -12.85 4.43 -1.27
N HIS A 71 -13.66 5.28 -1.90
CA HIS A 71 -13.25 6.12 -3.02
C HIS A 71 -12.04 7.01 -2.69
N PHE A 72 -11.91 7.48 -1.44
CA PHE A 72 -10.79 8.31 -0.99
C PHE A 72 -9.41 7.62 -1.11
N ALA A 73 -9.39 6.28 -1.07
CA ALA A 73 -8.15 5.50 -1.18
C ALA A 73 -7.79 5.15 -2.62
N ARG A 74 -8.69 5.38 -3.57
CA ARG A 74 -8.44 5.22 -5.01
C ARG A 74 -7.65 6.40 -5.58
N THR A 75 -7.95 7.62 -5.11
CA THR A 75 -7.35 8.86 -5.63
C THR A 75 -5.96 9.16 -5.07
N SER A 76 -5.61 8.63 -3.89
CA SER A 76 -4.27 8.77 -3.30
C SER A 76 -3.17 7.99 -4.03
N CYS A 77 -3.51 7.24 -5.09
CA CYS A 77 -2.57 6.49 -5.91
C CYS A 77 -1.71 7.37 -6.85
N VAL A 78 -1.96 8.68 -6.95
CA VAL A 78 -1.30 9.56 -7.95
C VAL A 78 -0.16 10.42 -7.39
N ILE A 79 0.13 10.40 -6.07
CA ILE A 79 1.10 11.34 -5.46
C ILE A 79 2.40 10.67 -4.99
N ARG A 80 2.87 9.60 -5.64
CA ARG A 80 4.22 9.04 -5.39
C ARG A 80 4.99 8.74 -6.68
N THR A 81 5.02 9.70 -7.59
CA THR A 81 5.91 9.71 -8.77
C THR A 81 6.75 10.99 -8.87
N GLU A 82 7.10 11.58 -7.72
CA GLU A 82 8.13 12.61 -7.65
C GLU A 82 9.10 12.31 -6.49
N GLU A 83 9.69 11.13 -6.51
CA GLU A 83 11.06 11.02 -5.98
C GLU A 83 11.98 11.39 -7.15
N PRO A 84 12.84 12.43 -7.02
CA PRO A 84 13.80 12.74 -8.05
C PRO A 84 14.71 11.51 -8.20
N ILE A 85 14.71 10.92 -9.40
CA ILE A 85 15.73 9.96 -9.81
C ILE A 85 17.06 10.69 -9.64
N ALA A 86 17.82 10.32 -8.61
CA ALA A 86 19.20 10.75 -8.48
C ALA A 86 19.90 10.35 -9.77
N THR A 87 20.21 11.36 -10.58
CA THR A 87 21.03 11.21 -11.78
C THR A 87 22.33 10.54 -11.34
N TYR A 88 22.53 9.30 -11.78
CA TYR A 88 23.85 8.70 -11.83
C TYR A 88 24.69 9.63 -12.71
N GLN A 89 25.59 10.39 -12.08
CA GLN A 89 26.69 10.98 -12.82
C GLN A 89 27.66 9.84 -13.07
N ASP A 90 27.85 9.53 -14.35
CA ASP A 90 28.97 8.74 -14.84
C ASP A 90 30.27 9.47 -14.47
N GLU A 91 30.87 9.12 -13.34
CA GLU A 91 32.29 9.40 -13.12
C GLU A 91 33.09 8.32 -13.85
N GLU A 92 33.69 8.74 -14.96
CA GLU A 92 34.61 7.96 -15.78
C GLU A 92 35.63 7.22 -14.92
N VAL A 93 35.61 5.89 -15.03
CA VAL A 93 36.67 5.00 -14.57
C VAL A 93 37.89 5.24 -15.46
N VAL A 94 38.78 6.14 -15.05
CA VAL A 94 40.15 6.18 -15.59
C VAL A 94 41.00 5.22 -14.77
N ALA A 95 41.34 4.11 -15.41
CA ALA A 95 42.30 3.14 -14.93
C ALA A 95 43.68 3.79 -14.79
N GLU A 96 44.30 3.69 -13.62
CA GLU A 96 45.76 3.78 -13.51
C GLU A 96 46.29 2.75 -12.50
N THR A 97 46.82 1.67 -13.09
CA THR A 97 47.65 0.67 -12.45
C THR A 97 49.03 1.26 -12.12
N ASP A 98 49.45 1.30 -10.85
CA ASP A 98 50.77 0.79 -10.44
C ASP A 98 50.96 0.72 -8.90
N ARG A 99 51.94 -0.08 -8.50
CA ARG A 99 52.22 -0.76 -7.22
C ARG A 99 52.71 0.11 -6.03
N PRO A 100 52.82 -0.49 -4.81
CA PRO A 100 52.91 0.23 -3.54
C PRO A 100 54.35 0.55 -3.11
N LYS A 101 54.53 1.61 -2.29
CA LYS A 101 55.76 1.81 -1.51
C LYS A 101 55.45 2.10 -0.03
N LYS A 102 56.09 1.29 0.81
CA LYS A 102 56.20 1.36 2.27
C LYS A 102 56.87 2.67 2.73
N GLN A 103 56.48 3.16 3.92
CA GLN A 103 57.29 3.75 5.04
C GLN A 103 56.31 4.52 5.97
N GLN A 104 56.05 4.13 7.23
CA GLN A 104 56.85 4.38 8.45
C GLN A 104 57.17 5.89 8.55
N THR A 105 56.73 6.73 9.52
CA THR A 105 56.99 6.72 10.97
C THR A 105 56.29 7.96 11.62
N PHE A 106 55.55 7.78 12.73
CA PHE A 106 55.47 8.52 14.02
C PHE A 106 55.28 10.07 14.18
N PHE A 107 54.39 10.43 15.15
CA PHE A 107 54.38 11.56 16.14
C PHE A 107 54.30 13.02 15.58
N PHE A 108 53.66 14.05 16.18
CA PHE A 108 53.06 14.33 17.49
C PHE A 108 52.10 15.56 17.37
N MET A 109 51.23 15.77 18.37
CA MET A 109 50.34 16.93 18.54
C MET A 109 51.11 18.25 18.82
N PRO A 110 50.44 19.41 18.67
CA PRO A 110 50.42 20.46 19.69
C PRO A 110 49.13 20.43 20.52
#